data_AF-A0A7C7KVY5-F1
#
_entry.id   AF-A0A7C7KVY5-F1
#
_cell.length_a   1.000
_cell.length_b   1.000
_cell.length_c   1.000
_cell.angle_alpha   90.00
_cell.angle_beta   90.00
_cell.angle_gamma   90.00
#
_symmetry.space_group_name_H-M   'P 1'
#
loop_
_entity.id
_entity.type
_entity.pdbx_description
1 polymer ?
#
loop_
_entity_poly.entity_id
_entity_poly.type
_entity_poly.pdbx_seq_one_letter_code
_entity_poly.pdbx_strand_id
1 'polypeptide(L)'
;MAPGDRPLPVARDQYRRGIHRYRQTRQQAACGIGEPVYWARTLKIDEQESIEPWYRQFWPWFIFGLPGVVVIACMITIYIAVTNPDSLVKDDYYREGLAINRDLAAQQAAKTFNVQALLRANVLTTDVSVDLQGEFASPPQQLTLQFIHPNHAKFDFTVQLYAADKRLYIGELPTGVRGRWHLQLGDTSAQGWQLKQTVHINDKLTTTLGGQ
;
A
#
# COMPACT_ATOMS: atom_id res chain seq x y z
N MET A 1 -33.65 72.56 42.86
CA MET A 1 -34.21 72.51 41.50
C MET A 1 -34.74 71.09 41.28
N ALA A 2 -36.04 70.87 41.51
CA ALA A 2 -36.75 69.66 41.05
C ALA A 2 -37.19 69.87 39.58
N PRO A 3 -37.86 68.94 38.86
CA PRO A 3 -38.34 67.57 39.17
C PRO A 3 -37.95 66.58 38.02
N GLY A 4 -38.37 65.33 37.87
CA GLY A 4 -39.41 64.46 38.43
C GLY A 4 -39.23 63.05 37.81
N ASP A 5 -39.56 61.99 38.53
CA ASP A 5 -40.85 61.26 38.45
C ASP A 5 -40.82 60.12 37.42
N ARG A 6 -41.21 58.86 37.64
CA ARG A 6 -41.69 58.08 38.80
C ARG A 6 -41.67 56.58 38.35
N PRO A 7 -41.68 55.60 39.27
CA PRO A 7 -41.48 54.18 38.99
C PRO A 7 -42.75 53.45 38.51
N LEU A 8 -42.60 52.41 37.69
CA LEU A 8 -43.68 51.49 37.34
C LEU A 8 -43.87 50.42 38.43
N PRO A 9 -45.14 50.12 38.82
CA PRO A 9 -45.45 49.18 39.89
C PRO A 9 -45.41 47.72 39.43
N VAL A 10 -44.95 46.87 40.35
CA VAL A 10 -45.08 45.41 40.33
C VAL A 10 -46.53 45.05 40.66
N ALA A 11 -47.20 44.24 39.83
CA ALA A 11 -48.47 43.61 40.21
C ALA A 11 -48.65 42.25 39.49
N ARG A 12 -48.33 41.19 40.23
CA ARG A 12 -48.88 39.84 40.04
C ARG A 12 -50.42 39.91 40.16
N ASP A 13 -51.12 38.89 39.64
CA ASP A 13 -52.54 38.55 39.88
C ASP A 13 -53.63 38.98 38.88
N GLN A 14 -53.52 38.64 37.59
CA GLN A 14 -54.72 38.51 36.73
C GLN A 14 -54.76 37.26 35.82
N TYR A 15 -54.11 36.15 36.19
CA TYR A 15 -54.19 34.85 35.49
C TYR A 15 -55.52 34.08 35.71
N ARG A 16 -56.59 34.70 36.22
CA ARG A 16 -57.80 33.95 36.59
C ARG A 16 -59.07 34.75 36.38
N ARG A 17 -59.55 34.78 35.14
CA ARG A 17 -60.99 34.76 34.74
C ARG A 17 -61.13 35.03 33.24
N GLY A 18 -61.65 34.06 32.50
CA GLY A 18 -61.91 34.24 31.06
C GLY A 18 -62.20 32.98 30.26
N ILE A 19 -62.26 31.80 30.90
CA ILE A 19 -62.86 30.61 30.30
C ILE A 19 -64.38 30.73 30.52
N HIS A 20 -65.20 30.37 29.51
CA HIS A 20 -66.67 30.41 29.46
C HIS A 20 -67.32 31.62 28.75
N ARG A 21 -67.07 31.81 27.43
CA ARG A 21 -68.06 32.50 26.58
C ARG A 21 -68.00 32.20 25.07
N TYR A 22 -67.72 30.96 24.65
CA TYR A 22 -67.64 30.61 23.22
C TYR A 22 -68.61 29.50 22.79
N ARG A 23 -69.74 29.31 23.49
CA ARG A 23 -70.68 28.20 23.24
C ARG A 23 -72.10 28.59 22.86
N GLN A 24 -72.39 29.86 22.54
CA GLN A 24 -73.79 30.32 22.41
C GLN A 24 -74.17 31.07 21.14
N THR A 25 -73.29 31.23 20.16
CA THR A 25 -73.60 31.99 18.93
C THR A 25 -73.97 31.11 17.73
N ARG A 26 -74.57 29.93 17.95
CA ARG A 26 -74.96 29.00 16.87
C ARG A 26 -76.47 28.81 16.67
N GLN A 27 -77.33 29.52 17.41
CA GLN A 27 -78.79 29.29 17.39
C GLN A 27 -79.65 30.47 16.92
N GLN A 28 -79.09 31.59 16.46
CA GLN A 28 -79.87 32.77 16.06
C GLN A 28 -79.96 33.02 14.54
N ALA A 29 -79.87 31.99 13.71
CA ALA A 29 -80.01 32.13 12.25
C ALA A 29 -81.09 31.20 11.68
N ALA A 30 -82.29 31.22 12.28
CA ALA A 30 -83.43 30.43 11.82
C ALA A 30 -84.73 31.24 11.86
N CYS A 31 -84.79 32.37 11.14
CA CYS A 31 -86.04 32.90 10.57
C CYS A 31 -85.71 34.06 9.62
N GLY A 32 -85.90 33.87 8.32
CA GLY A 32 -85.62 34.91 7.32
C GLY A 32 -85.48 34.32 5.93
N ILE A 33 -86.58 34.35 5.18
CA ILE A 33 -86.76 33.78 3.86
C ILE A 33 -86.05 34.71 2.84
N GLY A 34 -85.00 34.20 2.18
CA GLY A 34 -84.27 34.87 1.10
C GLY A 34 -83.25 33.90 0.48
N GLU A 35 -83.58 33.41 -0.72
CA GLU A 35 -82.89 32.55 -1.69
C GLU A 35 -81.53 31.86 -1.38
N PRO A 36 -81.32 30.59 -1.80
CA PRO A 36 -80.04 29.91 -1.65
C PRO A 36 -79.04 30.42 -2.70
N VAL A 37 -78.16 31.34 -2.30
CA VAL A 37 -77.07 31.77 -3.17
C VAL A 37 -76.01 30.67 -3.24
N TYR A 38 -75.91 30.05 -4.42
CA TYR A 38 -74.96 29.00 -4.77
C TYR A 38 -73.51 29.53 -4.77
N TRP A 39 -72.86 29.59 -3.60
CA TRP A 39 -71.42 29.89 -3.52
C TRP A 39 -70.60 28.82 -2.79
N ALA A 40 -71.18 27.64 -2.53
CA ALA A 40 -70.41 26.44 -2.23
C ALA A 40 -69.73 25.87 -3.50
N ARG A 41 -68.98 26.70 -4.24
CA ARG A 41 -67.88 26.20 -5.05
C ARG A 41 -66.75 25.96 -4.07
N THR A 42 -66.75 24.77 -3.47
CA THR A 42 -65.54 24.22 -2.87
C THR A 42 -64.45 24.33 -3.93
N LEU A 43 -63.48 25.23 -3.72
CA LEU A 43 -62.20 25.15 -4.39
C LEU A 43 -61.64 23.78 -3.98
N LYS A 44 -61.89 22.79 -4.83
CA LYS A 44 -61.15 21.56 -4.84
C LYS A 44 -59.76 21.98 -5.27
N ILE A 45 -58.92 22.32 -4.30
CA ILE A 45 -57.49 22.48 -4.50
C ILE A 45 -57.02 21.05 -4.79
N ASP A 46 -57.17 20.63 -6.05
CA ASP A 46 -56.53 19.43 -6.54
C ASP A 46 -55.12 19.84 -6.93
N GLU A 47 -54.33 20.19 -5.92
CA GLU A 47 -52.89 20.31 -6.05
C GLU A 47 -52.30 18.96 -5.65
N GLN A 48 -52.73 17.91 -6.36
CA GLN A 48 -51.94 16.69 -6.45
C GLN A 48 -50.88 16.93 -7.51
N GLU A 49 -49.86 17.69 -7.14
CA GLU A 49 -48.59 17.62 -7.84
C GLU A 49 -48.12 16.17 -7.71
N SER A 50 -48.13 15.42 -8.80
CA SER A 50 -47.70 14.03 -8.80
C SER A 50 -46.19 14.01 -8.54
N ILE A 51 -45.81 13.96 -7.26
CA ILE A 51 -44.42 13.82 -6.83
C ILE A 51 -43.94 12.48 -7.38
N GLU A 52 -43.17 12.53 -8.47
CA GLU A 52 -42.52 11.34 -8.98
C GLU A 52 -41.66 10.73 -7.88
N PRO A 53 -41.66 9.38 -7.74
CA PRO A 53 -40.92 8.72 -6.68
C PRO A 53 -39.46 9.17 -6.67
N TRP A 54 -38.96 9.56 -5.50
CA TRP A 54 -37.63 10.17 -5.30
C TRP A 54 -36.47 9.38 -5.95
N TYR A 55 -36.58 8.05 -6.02
CA TYR A 55 -35.56 7.18 -6.62
C TYR A 55 -35.44 7.30 -8.15
N ARG A 56 -36.42 7.92 -8.83
CA ARG A 56 -36.41 8.14 -10.29
C ARG A 56 -35.69 9.41 -10.70
N GLN A 57 -35.46 10.32 -9.76
CA GLN A 57 -34.79 11.59 -10.02
C GLN A 57 -33.27 11.38 -10.11
N PHE A 58 -32.57 12.14 -10.95
CA PHE A 58 -31.12 12.04 -11.14
C PHE A 58 -30.31 12.45 -9.89
N TRP A 59 -30.80 13.44 -9.14
CA TRP A 59 -30.07 14.07 -8.04
C TRP A 59 -29.63 13.13 -6.90
N PRO A 60 -30.48 12.21 -6.38
CA PRO A 60 -30.06 11.26 -5.36
C PRO A 60 -28.90 10.36 -5.80
N TRP A 61 -28.92 9.88 -7.05
CA TRP A 61 -27.86 9.01 -7.57
C TRP A 61 -26.52 9.74 -7.69
N PHE A 62 -26.51 11.05 -7.94
CA PHE A 62 -25.27 11.83 -7.95
C PHE A 62 -24.67 11.98 -6.54
N ILE A 63 -25.51 12.25 -5.54
CA ILE A 63 -25.11 12.42 -4.14
C ILE A 63 -24.55 11.12 -3.55
N PHE A 64 -25.14 9.97 -3.90
CA PHE A 64 -24.65 8.66 -3.45
C PHE A 64 -23.55 8.08 -4.35
N GLY A 65 -23.57 8.40 -5.64
CA GLY A 65 -22.60 7.89 -6.61
C GLY A 65 -21.20 8.41 -6.37
N LEU A 66 -21.05 9.71 -6.05
CA LEU A 66 -19.75 10.33 -5.79
C LEU A 66 -19.01 9.66 -4.60
N PRO A 67 -19.59 9.52 -3.39
CA PRO A 67 -18.94 8.77 -2.31
C PRO A 67 -18.82 7.27 -2.63
N GLY A 68 -19.76 6.69 -3.40
CA GLY A 68 -19.67 5.30 -3.84
C GLY A 68 -18.42 5.01 -4.67
N VAL A 69 -18.10 5.89 -5.64
CA VAL A 69 -16.88 5.77 -6.46
C VAL A 69 -15.63 5.87 -5.60
N VAL A 70 -15.61 6.75 -4.59
CA VAL A 70 -14.47 6.87 -3.66
C VAL A 70 -14.25 5.58 -2.88
N VAL A 71 -15.33 4.95 -2.37
CA VAL A 71 -15.22 3.66 -1.65
C VAL A 71 -14.66 2.56 -2.56
N ILE A 72 -15.13 2.49 -3.81
CA ILE A 72 -14.62 1.53 -4.80
C ILE A 72 -13.14 1.80 -5.10
N ALA A 73 -12.75 3.06 -5.32
CA ALA A 73 -11.36 3.43 -5.54
C ALA A 73 -10.46 3.06 -4.35
N CYS A 74 -10.92 3.30 -3.12
CA CYS A 74 -10.21 2.88 -1.91
C CYS A 74 -10.05 1.35 -1.83
N MET A 75 -11.10 0.58 -2.14
CA MET A 75 -11.00 -0.88 -2.19
C MET A 75 -10.00 -1.36 -3.24
N ILE A 76 -9.99 -0.76 -4.44
CA ILE A 76 -9.00 -1.08 -5.48
C ILE A 76 -7.59 -0.77 -5.00
N THR A 77 -7.37 0.38 -4.37
CA THR A 77 -6.06 0.76 -3.81
C THR A 77 -5.62 -0.22 -2.72
N ILE A 78 -6.52 -0.62 -1.82
CA ILE A 78 -6.23 -1.64 -0.80
C ILE A 78 -5.89 -2.98 -1.46
N TYR A 79 -6.65 -3.39 -2.47
CA TYR A 79 -6.39 -4.62 -3.22
C TYR A 79 -5.01 -4.61 -3.86
N ILE A 80 -4.62 -3.49 -4.50
CA ILE A 80 -3.28 -3.33 -5.10
C ILE A 80 -2.21 -3.39 -4.01
N ALA A 81 -2.40 -2.72 -2.87
CA ALA A 81 -1.43 -2.68 -1.78
C ALA A 81 -1.24 -4.05 -1.10
N VAL A 82 -2.30 -4.85 -0.97
CA VAL A 82 -2.22 -6.19 -0.38
C VAL A 82 -1.65 -7.21 -1.38
N THR A 83 -2.00 -7.09 -2.67
CA THR A 83 -1.56 -8.03 -3.71
C THR A 83 -0.13 -7.74 -4.18
N ASN A 84 0.32 -6.50 -4.06
CA ASN A 84 1.70 -6.07 -4.29
C ASN A 84 2.28 -5.60 -2.97
N PRO A 85 2.64 -6.52 -2.05
CA PRO A 85 3.42 -6.13 -0.90
C PRO A 85 4.73 -5.53 -1.41
N ASP A 86 4.86 -4.21 -1.30
CA ASP A 86 6.17 -3.58 -1.34
C ASP A 86 6.96 -4.25 -0.20
N SER A 87 8.03 -4.97 -0.54
CA SER A 87 8.90 -5.65 0.43
C SER A 87 9.71 -4.66 1.28
N LEU A 88 9.14 -3.50 1.59
CA LEU A 88 9.83 -2.36 2.15
C LEU A 88 9.81 -2.43 3.68
N VAL A 89 10.93 -2.89 4.21
CA VAL A 89 11.70 -2.16 5.23
C VAL A 89 10.90 -1.83 6.49
N LYS A 90 10.82 -2.79 7.42
CA LYS A 90 10.73 -2.47 8.85
C LYS A 90 11.43 -3.50 9.73
N ASP A 91 11.28 -4.78 9.42
CA ASP A 91 11.98 -5.84 10.15
C ASP A 91 13.41 -6.06 9.62
N ASP A 92 13.64 -5.80 8.33
CA ASP A 92 14.97 -5.95 7.73
C ASP A 92 15.91 -4.80 8.08
N TYR A 93 15.46 -3.56 8.32
CA TYR A 93 16.36 -2.43 8.59
C TYR A 93 17.22 -2.59 9.87
N TYR A 94 16.66 -3.20 10.93
CA TYR A 94 17.45 -3.49 12.14
C TYR A 94 18.41 -4.67 11.92
N ARG A 95 18.02 -5.62 11.05
CA ARG A 95 18.89 -6.72 10.63
C ARG A 95 19.96 -6.28 9.63
N GLU A 96 19.69 -5.26 8.81
CA GLU A 96 20.60 -4.69 7.82
C GLU A 96 21.84 -4.11 8.50
N GLY A 97 21.69 -3.41 9.64
CA GLY A 97 22.85 -2.90 10.39
C GLY A 97 23.79 -4.00 10.91
N LEU A 98 23.24 -5.15 11.31
CA LEU A 98 24.05 -6.33 11.70
C LEU A 98 24.58 -7.11 10.48
N ALA A 99 23.81 -7.18 9.40
CA ALA A 99 24.19 -7.86 8.16
C ALA A 99 25.33 -7.14 7.44
N ILE A 100 25.34 -5.80 7.43
CA ILE A 100 26.44 -5.00 6.88
C ILE A 100 27.76 -5.32 7.60
N ASN A 101 27.75 -5.46 8.93
CA ASN A 101 28.96 -5.83 9.67
C ASN A 101 29.47 -7.23 9.31
N ARG A 102 28.56 -8.19 9.08
CA ARG A 102 28.93 -9.55 8.64
C ARG A 102 29.50 -9.55 7.22
N ASP A 103 28.88 -8.82 6.31
CA ASP A 103 29.32 -8.68 4.92
C ASP A 103 30.69 -8.00 4.82
N LEU A 104 30.93 -6.95 5.62
CA LEU A 104 32.22 -6.29 5.71
C LEU A 104 33.28 -7.22 6.29
N ALA A 105 32.95 -7.97 7.35
CA ALA A 105 33.88 -8.95 7.92
C ALA A 105 34.24 -10.07 6.92
N ALA A 106 33.28 -10.57 6.15
CA ALA A 106 33.50 -11.59 5.13
C ALA A 106 34.39 -11.09 3.97
N GLN A 107 34.22 -9.82 3.55
CA GLN A 107 35.08 -9.19 2.56
C GLN A 107 36.49 -8.92 3.11
N GLN A 108 36.59 -8.51 4.37
CA GLN A 108 37.88 -8.31 5.04
C GLN A 108 38.65 -9.65 5.13
N ALA A 109 37.95 -10.73 5.50
CA ALA A 109 38.52 -12.07 5.53
C ALA A 109 39.03 -12.50 4.15
N ALA A 110 38.27 -12.24 3.08
CA ALA A 110 38.74 -12.52 1.72
C ALA A 110 40.04 -11.79 1.38
N LYS A 111 40.21 -10.54 1.83
CA LYS A 111 41.46 -9.79 1.68
C LYS A 111 42.59 -10.35 2.53
N THR A 112 42.31 -10.73 3.77
CA THR A 112 43.32 -11.33 4.68
C THR A 112 43.86 -12.65 4.13
N PHE A 113 43.01 -13.49 3.54
CA PHE A 113 43.42 -14.76 2.92
C PHE A 113 43.90 -14.61 1.46
N ASN A 114 44.02 -13.37 0.97
CA ASN A 114 44.39 -13.04 -0.41
C ASN A 114 43.59 -13.86 -1.45
N VAL A 115 42.28 -13.98 -1.22
CA VAL A 115 41.41 -14.82 -2.03
C VAL A 115 41.18 -14.17 -3.39
N GLN A 116 41.54 -14.88 -4.44
CA GLN A 116 41.27 -14.51 -5.82
C GLN A 116 40.60 -15.67 -6.52
N ALA A 117 39.58 -15.40 -7.33
CA ALA A 117 38.89 -16.46 -8.04
C ALA A 117 38.75 -16.10 -9.52
N LEU A 118 39.29 -16.93 -10.41
CA LEU A 118 39.08 -16.79 -11.84
C LEU A 118 37.82 -17.54 -12.22
N LEU A 119 36.75 -16.79 -12.51
CA LEU A 119 35.46 -17.32 -12.91
C LEU A 119 35.35 -17.37 -14.42
N ARG A 120 35.00 -18.55 -14.95
CA ARG A 120 34.74 -18.81 -16.36
C ARG A 120 33.34 -19.40 -16.49
N ALA A 121 32.44 -18.69 -17.17
CA ALA A 121 31.09 -19.17 -17.43
C ALA A 121 30.83 -19.23 -18.94
N ASN A 122 30.14 -20.27 -19.37
CA ASN A 122 29.66 -20.44 -20.74
C ASN A 122 28.16 -20.67 -20.72
N VAL A 123 27.41 -19.69 -21.20
CA VAL A 123 25.94 -19.70 -21.17
C VAL A 123 25.37 -20.70 -22.18
N LEU A 124 26.11 -20.98 -23.27
CA LEU A 124 25.66 -21.91 -24.32
C LEU A 124 25.75 -23.37 -23.88
N THR A 125 26.77 -23.72 -23.10
CA THR A 125 26.96 -25.08 -22.56
C THR A 125 26.50 -25.20 -21.12
N THR A 126 25.94 -24.12 -20.55
CA THR A 126 25.46 -24.04 -19.16
C THR A 126 26.51 -24.41 -18.11
N ASP A 127 27.79 -24.24 -18.43
CA ASP A 127 28.89 -24.59 -17.53
C ASP A 127 29.45 -23.35 -16.82
N VAL A 128 29.75 -23.49 -15.52
CA VAL A 128 30.63 -22.57 -14.80
C VAL A 128 31.77 -23.31 -14.15
N SER A 129 32.95 -22.71 -14.26
CA SER A 129 34.15 -23.14 -13.57
C SER A 129 34.76 -21.96 -12.83
N VAL A 130 35.31 -22.24 -11.65
CA VAL A 130 35.99 -21.26 -10.82
C VAL A 130 37.33 -21.85 -10.39
N ASP A 131 38.43 -21.16 -10.72
CA ASP A 131 39.77 -21.45 -10.18
C ASP A 131 39.98 -20.55 -8.96
N LEU A 132 39.94 -21.14 -7.78
CA LEU A 132 40.13 -20.47 -6.51
C LEU A 132 41.62 -20.46 -6.13
N GLN A 133 42.12 -19.26 -5.84
CA GLN A 133 43.46 -18.99 -5.34
C GLN A 133 43.34 -18.30 -3.98
N GLY A 134 44.23 -18.63 -3.06
CA GLY A 134 44.25 -18.04 -1.73
C GLY A 134 45.00 -18.93 -0.75
N GLU A 135 45.27 -18.38 0.42
CA GLU A 135 45.98 -19.07 1.49
C GLU A 135 44.97 -19.74 2.43
N PHE A 136 44.49 -20.92 2.02
CA PHE A 136 43.54 -21.71 2.80
C PHE A 136 44.25 -22.85 3.54
N ALA A 137 44.03 -22.97 4.85
CA ALA A 137 44.51 -24.11 5.62
C ALA A 137 43.85 -25.44 5.19
N SER A 138 42.58 -25.38 4.79
CA SER A 138 41.87 -26.46 4.10
C SER A 138 40.96 -25.82 3.03
N PRO A 139 41.05 -26.24 1.75
CA PRO A 139 40.14 -25.73 0.74
C PRO A 139 38.70 -26.19 1.04
N PRO A 140 37.69 -25.33 0.82
CA PRO A 140 36.29 -25.70 0.99
C PRO A 140 35.90 -26.79 -0.02
N GLN A 141 34.97 -27.68 0.33
CA GLN A 141 34.48 -28.70 -0.61
C GLN A 141 33.39 -28.17 -1.55
N GLN A 142 32.72 -27.09 -1.14
CA GLN A 142 31.63 -26.49 -1.85
C GLN A 142 31.71 -24.97 -1.73
N LEU A 143 31.46 -24.28 -2.83
CA LEU A 143 31.35 -22.83 -2.88
C LEU A 143 29.94 -22.45 -3.33
N THR A 144 29.46 -21.32 -2.83
CA THR A 144 28.18 -20.75 -3.24
C THR A 144 28.44 -19.56 -4.16
N LEU A 145 27.92 -19.61 -5.38
CA LEU A 145 27.97 -18.52 -6.35
C LEU A 145 26.56 -17.97 -6.56
N GLN A 146 26.32 -16.76 -6.07
CA GLN A 146 25.04 -16.07 -6.19
C GLN A 146 25.08 -15.09 -7.37
N PHE A 147 24.03 -15.11 -8.17
CA PHE A 147 23.76 -14.18 -9.25
C PHE A 147 22.61 -13.28 -8.82
N ILE A 148 22.92 -12.01 -8.59
CA ILE A 148 21.97 -11.01 -8.15
C ILE A 148 21.68 -10.06 -9.30
N HIS A 149 20.41 -9.97 -9.68
CA HIS A 149 19.95 -9.09 -10.73
C HIS A 149 19.81 -7.66 -10.20
N PRO A 150 20.23 -6.63 -10.96
CA PRO A 150 20.24 -5.24 -10.46
C PRO A 150 18.87 -4.70 -10.05
N ASN A 151 17.79 -5.11 -10.73
CA ASN A 151 16.45 -4.52 -10.56
C ASN A 151 15.34 -5.51 -10.18
N HIS A 152 15.63 -6.81 -10.08
CA HIS A 152 14.58 -7.83 -9.99
C HIS A 152 15.03 -9.03 -9.16
N ALA A 153 14.79 -8.97 -7.85
CA ALA A 153 15.13 -10.05 -6.93
C ALA A 153 14.52 -11.42 -7.31
N LYS A 154 13.43 -11.43 -8.09
CA LYS A 154 12.80 -12.67 -8.60
C LYS A 154 13.69 -13.45 -9.58
N PHE A 155 14.67 -12.80 -10.20
CA PHE A 155 15.63 -13.45 -11.10
C PHE A 155 16.93 -13.80 -10.39
N ASP A 156 17.05 -13.54 -9.09
CA ASP A 156 18.22 -13.92 -8.33
C ASP A 156 18.24 -15.43 -8.16
N PHE A 157 19.40 -16.04 -8.39
CA PHE A 157 19.58 -17.47 -8.24
C PHE A 157 20.97 -17.79 -7.69
N THR A 158 21.07 -18.98 -7.10
CA THR A 158 22.29 -19.46 -6.46
C THR A 158 22.73 -20.74 -7.16
N VAL A 159 23.99 -20.77 -7.58
CA VAL A 159 24.66 -21.94 -8.12
C VAL A 159 25.58 -22.50 -7.06
N GLN A 160 25.42 -23.79 -6.77
CA GLN A 160 26.34 -24.52 -5.91
C GLN A 160 27.48 -25.05 -6.78
N LEU A 161 28.71 -24.72 -6.40
CA LEU A 161 29.93 -25.17 -7.06
C LEU A 161 30.58 -26.25 -6.20
N TYR A 162 30.91 -27.38 -6.81
CA TYR A 162 31.56 -28.50 -6.13
C TYR A 162 33.04 -28.56 -6.51
N ALA A 163 33.89 -28.90 -5.54
CA ALA A 163 35.31 -29.09 -5.79
C ALA A 163 35.54 -30.28 -6.73
N ALA A 164 36.04 -30.01 -7.94
CA ALA A 164 36.50 -31.04 -8.87
C ALA A 164 37.99 -31.37 -8.65
N ASP A 165 38.76 -30.39 -8.19
CA ASP A 165 40.16 -30.52 -7.79
C ASP A 165 40.45 -29.53 -6.64
N LYS A 166 41.69 -29.48 -6.12
CA LYS A 166 42.10 -28.61 -5.00
C LYS A 166 41.81 -27.12 -5.22
N ARG A 167 41.76 -26.69 -6.47
CA ARG A 167 41.55 -25.28 -6.87
C ARG A 167 40.38 -25.09 -7.84
N LEU A 168 39.93 -26.16 -8.49
CA LEU A 168 38.90 -26.07 -9.53
C LEU A 168 37.56 -26.47 -8.95
N TYR A 169 36.59 -25.58 -9.10
CA TYR A 169 35.21 -25.79 -8.70
C TYR A 169 34.31 -25.68 -9.92
N ILE A 170 33.34 -26.57 -10.03
CA ILE A 170 32.45 -26.67 -11.19
C ILE A 170 31.00 -26.68 -10.73
N GLY A 171 30.13 -26.04 -11.50
CA GLY A 171 28.68 -26.13 -11.33
C GLY A 171 27.96 -25.83 -12.64
N GLU A 172 26.63 -25.92 -12.57
CA GLU A 172 25.76 -25.74 -13.72
C GLU A 172 25.00 -24.42 -13.62
N LEU A 173 24.97 -23.67 -14.73
CA LEU A 173 24.18 -22.44 -14.85
C LEU A 173 22.75 -22.75 -15.29
N PRO A 174 21.76 -22.01 -14.77
CA PRO A 174 20.44 -21.96 -15.37
C PRO A 174 20.52 -21.45 -16.82
N THR A 175 19.53 -21.81 -17.63
CA THR A 175 19.41 -21.29 -18.99
C THR A 175 19.06 -19.80 -19.01
N GLY A 176 19.62 -19.03 -19.94
CA GLY A 176 19.21 -17.64 -20.18
C GLY A 176 19.91 -16.59 -19.31
N VAL A 177 21.04 -16.93 -18.69
CA VAL A 177 21.83 -15.99 -17.87
C VAL A 177 22.61 -15.03 -18.78
N ARG A 178 21.97 -13.92 -19.16
CA ARG A 178 22.57 -12.86 -19.99
C ARG A 178 22.36 -11.49 -19.36
N GLY A 179 23.18 -10.52 -19.74
CA GLY A 179 23.10 -9.14 -19.28
C GLY A 179 23.96 -8.84 -18.06
N ARG A 180 23.57 -7.82 -17.29
CA ARG A 180 24.35 -7.32 -16.15
C ARG A 180 23.94 -8.06 -14.87
N TRP A 181 24.93 -8.58 -14.16
CA TRP A 181 24.74 -9.35 -12.92
C TRP A 181 25.75 -8.91 -11.86
N HIS A 182 25.32 -8.96 -10.60
CA HIS A 182 26.21 -8.86 -9.45
C HIS A 182 26.52 -10.28 -8.97
N LEU A 183 27.77 -10.69 -9.10
CA LEU A 183 28.24 -11.99 -8.64
C LEU A 183 28.72 -11.87 -7.19
N GLN A 184 28.30 -12.82 -6.36
CA GLN A 184 28.88 -13.03 -5.04
C GLN A 184 29.34 -14.47 -4.93
N LEU A 185 30.64 -14.66 -4.73
CA LEU A 185 31.24 -15.96 -4.48
C LEU A 185 31.63 -16.03 -3.00
N GLY A 186 31.21 -17.08 -2.32
CA GLY A 186 31.57 -17.29 -0.93
C GLY A 186 31.68 -18.76 -0.57
N ASP A 187 32.32 -19.01 0.56
CA ASP A 187 32.27 -20.31 1.21
C ASP A 187 30.85 -20.56 1.78
N THR A 188 30.41 -21.81 1.81
CA THR A 188 29.13 -22.21 2.40
C THR A 188 29.12 -22.10 3.93
N SER A 189 30.29 -21.88 4.56
CA SER A 189 30.43 -21.71 6.00
C SER A 189 29.87 -20.38 6.51
N ALA A 190 29.22 -20.41 7.68
CA ALA A 190 28.53 -19.25 8.28
C ALA A 190 29.46 -18.06 8.64
N GLN A 191 30.78 -18.26 8.63
CA GLN A 191 31.81 -17.24 8.89
C GLN A 191 32.82 -17.16 7.73
N GLY A 192 32.39 -17.57 6.54
CA GLY A 192 33.23 -17.64 5.36
C GLY A 192 33.67 -16.29 4.81
N TRP A 193 34.68 -16.33 3.94
CA TRP A 193 35.06 -15.21 3.10
C TRP A 193 34.06 -15.01 1.96
N GLN A 194 33.95 -13.79 1.44
CA GLN A 194 33.11 -13.48 0.29
C GLN A 194 33.81 -12.52 -0.68
N LEU A 195 33.68 -12.80 -1.97
CA LEU A 195 34.11 -11.96 -3.08
C LEU A 195 32.90 -11.45 -3.84
N LYS A 196 32.87 -10.15 -4.15
CA LYS A 196 31.77 -9.51 -4.88
C LYS A 196 32.29 -8.81 -6.12
N GLN A 197 31.61 -8.96 -7.25
CA GLN A 197 31.96 -8.26 -8.50
C GLN A 197 30.74 -8.06 -9.40
N THR A 198 30.72 -6.95 -10.13
CA THR A 198 29.72 -6.71 -11.16
C THR A 198 30.25 -7.15 -12.51
N VAL A 199 29.46 -7.91 -13.26
CA VAL A 199 29.86 -8.44 -14.56
C VAL A 199 28.77 -8.20 -15.59
N HIS A 200 29.17 -8.29 -16.86
CA HIS A 200 28.25 -8.34 -17.98
C HIS A 200 28.47 -9.67 -18.72
N ILE A 201 27.41 -10.48 -18.82
CA ILE A 201 27.44 -11.83 -19.39
C ILE A 201 26.73 -11.80 -20.73
N ASN A 202 27.46 -12.10 -21.80
CA ASN A 202 26.90 -12.31 -23.12
C ASN A 202 26.75 -13.83 -23.34
N ASP A 203 27.64 -14.44 -24.13
CA ASP A 203 27.64 -15.91 -24.31
C ASP A 203 28.71 -16.61 -23.46
N LYS A 204 29.81 -15.91 -23.19
CA LYS A 204 30.91 -16.36 -22.33
C LYS A 204 31.34 -15.23 -21.40
N LEU A 205 31.78 -15.60 -20.21
CA LEU A 205 32.36 -14.70 -19.22
C LEU A 205 33.70 -15.27 -18.77
N THR A 206 34.73 -14.43 -18.69
CA THR A 206 35.97 -14.74 -17.97
C THR A 206 36.33 -13.51 -17.16
N THR A 207 36.34 -13.65 -15.84
CA THR A 207 36.57 -12.52 -14.94
C THR A 207 37.29 -12.98 -13.68
N THR A 208 38.19 -12.15 -13.17
CA THR A 208 38.87 -12.42 -11.91
C THR A 208 38.15 -11.67 -10.79
N LEU A 209 37.66 -12.40 -9.81
CA LEU A 209 37.05 -11.90 -8.58
C LEU A 209 38.15 -11.69 -7.54
N GLY A 210 38.12 -10.58 -6.79
CA GLY A 210 39.05 -10.35 -5.69
C GLY A 210 40.41 -9.74 -6.08
N GLY A 211 40.62 -9.43 -7.36
CA GLY A 211 41.76 -8.63 -7.81
C GLY A 211 41.43 -7.15 -7.85
N GLN A 212 42.08 -6.34 -7.00
CA GLN A 212 42.29 -4.90 -7.21
C GLN A 212 43.78 -4.60 -7.18
#